data_AF-A0A9N8HF84-F1
#
_entry.id   AF-A0A9N8HF84-F1
#
_cell.length_a   1.000
_cell.length_b   1.000
_cell.length_c   1.000
_cell.angle_alpha   90.00
_cell.angle_beta   90.00
_cell.angle_gamma   90.00
#
_symmetry.space_group_name_H-M   'P 1'
#
loop_
_entity.id
_entity.type
_entity.pdbx_description
1 polymer ?
#
loop_
_entity_poly.entity_id
_entity_poly.type
_entity_poly.pdbx_seq_one_letter_code
_entity_poly.pdbx_strand_id
1 'polypeptide(L)'
;MMRRTTAPILLALFFCWTTVAVSGLRLPFQKKKYTPLIFFTLPKDANPECDAMESVVSQVEKDLGVKVERMDLLRDPSAQALLELVGTMPPLLYNRESCQVYHVPSPRGGGANSNNDQPRKPVRIDRDQVRAWAKGRQVKSPPRGSASSSNRPMMVSQEDTALDQDELLSNNNIDPNLSELQQRGKQAIQERTAAAAKE
;
A
#
# COMPACT_ATOMS: atom_id res chain seq x y z
N MET A 1 -76.18 27.89 -14.12
CA MET A 1 -74.92 28.60 -13.78
C MET A 1 -75.00 29.03 -12.32
N MET A 2 -74.39 28.25 -11.42
CA MET A 2 -74.34 28.54 -9.99
C MET A 2 -72.99 28.06 -9.42
N ARG A 3 -72.52 28.85 -8.46
CA ARG A 3 -71.20 28.98 -7.86
C ARG A 3 -70.73 27.76 -7.05
N ARG A 4 -69.40 27.67 -6.82
CA ARG A 4 -68.65 27.47 -5.53
C ARG A 4 -67.48 26.50 -5.70
N THR A 5 -66.22 26.96 -5.74
CA THR A 5 -65.27 27.36 -4.66
C THR A 5 -64.57 26.21 -3.92
N THR A 6 -63.23 26.35 -3.88
CA THR A 6 -62.24 25.96 -2.84
C THR A 6 -61.82 24.49 -2.64
N ALA A 7 -60.52 24.26 -2.86
CA ALA A 7 -59.65 23.20 -2.32
C ALA A 7 -59.47 23.34 -0.78
N PRO A 8 -58.48 22.74 -0.07
CA PRO A 8 -57.64 21.52 -0.24
C PRO A 8 -57.70 20.67 1.08
N ILE A 9 -56.66 19.86 1.37
CA ILE A 9 -56.15 19.51 2.74
C ILE A 9 -56.48 18.12 3.32
N LEU A 10 -55.42 17.30 3.34
CA LEU A 10 -54.95 16.40 4.41
C LEU A 10 -55.95 15.49 5.14
N LEU A 11 -55.74 14.17 5.00
CA LEU A 11 -55.50 13.35 6.19
C LEU A 11 -54.74 12.07 5.84
N ALA A 12 -53.43 12.13 6.09
CA ALA A 12 -52.61 10.96 6.31
C ALA A 12 -53.02 10.29 7.63
N LEU A 13 -53.43 9.03 7.58
CA LEU A 13 -53.35 8.11 8.71
C LEU A 13 -52.61 6.87 8.18
N PHE A 14 -51.28 6.83 8.33
CA PHE A 14 -50.65 6.13 9.45
C PHE A 14 -51.19 4.70 9.63
N PHE A 15 -51.09 3.87 8.59
CA PHE A 15 -50.96 2.43 8.81
C PHE A 15 -49.57 2.18 9.40
N CYS A 16 -49.57 2.15 10.72
CA CYS A 16 -48.51 1.74 11.61
C CYS A 16 -48.06 0.30 11.28
N TRP A 17 -47.11 0.17 10.36
CA TRP A 17 -46.31 -1.04 10.19
C TRP A 17 -45.18 -1.01 11.23
N THR A 18 -45.48 -1.41 12.46
CA THR A 18 -44.43 -1.81 13.41
C THR A 18 -44.10 -3.28 13.19
N THR A 19 -43.42 -3.58 12.08
CA THR A 19 -42.50 -4.72 12.07
C THR A 19 -41.33 -4.32 12.97
N VAL A 20 -41.42 -4.70 14.24
CA VAL A 20 -40.27 -4.72 15.15
C VAL A 20 -39.31 -5.77 14.60
N ALA A 21 -38.40 -5.32 13.72
CA ALA A 21 -37.26 -6.10 13.33
C ALA A 21 -36.39 -6.26 14.58
N VAL A 22 -36.46 -7.44 15.20
CA VAL A 22 -35.49 -7.90 16.19
C VAL A 22 -34.17 -8.11 15.43
N SER A 23 -33.48 -7.01 15.16
CA SER A 23 -32.14 -7.04 14.57
C SER A 23 -31.15 -7.47 15.64
N GLY A 24 -30.88 -8.78 15.67
CA GLY A 24 -29.55 -9.32 15.92
C GLY A 24 -29.01 -9.16 17.33
N LEU A 25 -29.42 -10.08 18.22
CA LEU A 25 -28.51 -10.58 19.26
C LEU A 25 -27.28 -11.19 18.55
N ARG A 26 -26.25 -10.35 18.37
CA ARG A 26 -24.93 -10.76 17.87
C ARG A 26 -24.30 -11.62 18.95
N LEU A 27 -24.41 -12.93 18.82
CA LEU A 27 -23.66 -13.88 19.62
C LEU A 27 -22.16 -13.53 19.54
N PRO A 28 -21.43 -13.41 20.67
CA PRO A 28 -20.01 -12.99 20.68
C PRO A 28 -19.05 -14.01 20.04
N PHE A 29 -19.57 -15.10 19.47
CA PHE A 29 -18.80 -16.22 18.92
C PHE A 29 -18.90 -16.34 17.39
N GLN A 30 -19.28 -15.28 16.68
CA GLN A 30 -19.06 -15.26 15.23
C GLN A 30 -17.56 -15.19 14.96
N LYS A 31 -16.97 -16.35 14.60
CA LYS A 31 -15.59 -16.44 14.12
C LYS A 31 -15.43 -15.40 13.00
N LYS A 32 -14.62 -14.37 13.25
CA LYS A 32 -14.35 -13.33 12.25
C LYS A 32 -13.79 -14.02 11.00
N LYS A 33 -14.40 -13.76 9.85
CA LYS A 33 -13.89 -14.29 8.58
C LYS A 33 -12.50 -13.72 8.37
N TYR A 34 -11.54 -14.59 8.09
CA TYR A 34 -10.17 -14.17 7.82
C TYR A 34 -10.13 -13.21 6.62
N THR A 35 -9.40 -12.11 6.80
CA THR A 35 -9.19 -11.07 5.80
C THR A 35 -7.69 -10.82 5.69
N PRO A 36 -7.10 -10.95 4.48
CA PRO A 36 -5.66 -10.77 4.30
C PRO A 36 -5.25 -9.29 4.38
N LEU A 37 -6.17 -8.37 4.09
CA LEU A 37 -5.90 -6.93 4.05
C LEU A 37 -6.42 -6.25 5.32
N ILE A 38 -5.52 -5.53 6.00
CA ILE A 38 -5.83 -4.72 7.18
C ILE A 38 -5.59 -3.25 6.85
N PHE A 39 -6.53 -2.40 7.24
CA PHE A 39 -6.39 -0.94 7.24
C PHE A 39 -6.45 -0.42 8.68
N PHE A 40 -5.35 0.14 9.16
CA PHE A 40 -5.32 0.88 10.42
C PHE A 40 -5.75 2.31 10.17
N THR A 41 -6.83 2.69 10.82
CA THR A 41 -7.47 4.01 10.66
C THR A 41 -7.72 4.66 12.02
N LEU A 42 -8.11 5.93 11.94
CA LEU A 42 -8.63 6.71 13.05
C LEU A 42 -10.11 7.00 12.80
N PRO A 43 -10.87 7.45 13.80
CA PRO A 43 -12.23 7.94 13.59
C PRO A 43 -12.25 9.04 12.52
N LYS A 44 -13.38 9.13 11.81
CA LYS A 44 -13.60 10.18 10.80
C LYS A 44 -13.34 11.56 11.40
N ASP A 45 -12.84 12.48 10.59
CA ASP A 45 -12.51 13.86 10.98
C ASP A 45 -11.27 14.00 11.90
N ALA A 46 -10.70 12.90 12.40
CA ALA A 46 -9.47 12.95 13.21
C ALA A 46 -8.22 13.21 12.36
N ASN A 47 -8.15 12.60 11.16
CA ASN A 47 -7.04 12.80 10.24
C ASN A 47 -7.51 12.76 8.78
N PRO A 48 -7.40 13.88 8.02
CA PRO A 48 -7.81 13.93 6.61
C PRO A 48 -7.03 12.97 5.71
N GLU A 49 -5.81 12.57 6.10
CA GLU A 49 -5.03 11.54 5.39
C GLU A 49 -5.72 10.16 5.49
N CYS A 50 -6.33 9.85 6.64
CA CYS A 50 -7.07 8.60 6.83
C CYS A 50 -8.36 8.59 6.00
N ASP A 51 -9.08 9.71 5.94
CA ASP A 51 -10.31 9.82 5.14
C ASP A 51 -10.01 9.70 3.63
N ALA A 52 -8.93 10.35 3.17
CA ALA A 52 -8.46 10.21 1.80
C ALA A 52 -8.10 8.73 1.49
N MET A 53 -7.38 8.06 2.39
CA MET A 53 -7.03 6.64 2.23
C MET A 53 -8.27 5.74 2.21
N GLU A 54 -9.22 5.95 3.12
CA GLU A 54 -10.47 5.20 3.19
C GLU A 54 -11.26 5.29 1.87
N SER A 55 -11.25 6.45 1.22
CA SER A 55 -11.90 6.64 -0.09
C SER A 55 -11.26 5.76 -1.18
N VAL A 56 -9.93 5.68 -1.20
CA VAL A 56 -9.16 4.88 -2.17
C VAL A 56 -9.30 3.39 -1.88
N VAL A 57 -9.17 2.99 -0.61
CA VAL A 57 -9.36 1.60 -0.16
C VAL A 57 -10.76 1.11 -0.52
N SER A 58 -11.79 1.93 -0.29
CA SER A 58 -13.17 1.60 -0.65
C SER A 58 -13.38 1.38 -2.15
N GLN A 59 -12.64 2.10 -3.01
CA GLN A 59 -12.65 1.85 -4.45
C GLN A 59 -11.94 0.53 -4.79
N VAL A 60 -10.77 0.28 -4.21
CA VAL A 60 -10.01 -0.96 -4.42
C VAL A 60 -10.77 -2.19 -3.91
N GLU A 61 -11.51 -2.06 -2.80
CA GLU A 61 -12.40 -3.09 -2.25
C GLU A 61 -13.45 -3.52 -3.28
N LYS A 62 -14.07 -2.54 -3.95
CA LYS A 62 -15.05 -2.74 -5.02
C LYS A 62 -14.42 -3.33 -6.28
N ASP A 63 -13.26 -2.81 -6.67
CA ASP A 63 -12.55 -3.22 -7.90
C ASP A 63 -12.03 -4.67 -7.82
N LEU A 64 -11.62 -5.11 -6.64
CA LEU A 64 -11.04 -6.46 -6.44
C LEU A 64 -12.02 -7.45 -5.81
N GLY A 65 -13.14 -6.99 -5.25
CA GLY A 65 -14.09 -7.84 -4.53
C GLY A 65 -13.53 -8.45 -3.24
N VAL A 66 -12.46 -7.87 -2.69
CA VAL A 66 -11.78 -8.35 -1.47
C VAL A 66 -12.19 -7.48 -0.31
N LYS A 67 -12.57 -8.05 0.84
CA LYS A 67 -12.88 -7.28 2.05
C LYS A 67 -11.62 -6.83 2.78
N VAL A 68 -11.60 -5.56 3.19
CA VAL A 68 -10.54 -4.98 4.02
C VAL A 68 -11.01 -4.87 5.47
N GLU A 69 -10.25 -5.43 6.39
CA GLU A 69 -10.50 -5.31 7.83
C GLU A 69 -10.02 -3.94 8.32
N ARG A 70 -10.97 -3.13 8.78
CA ARG A 70 -10.71 -1.79 9.31
C ARG A 70 -10.52 -1.91 10.81
N MET A 71 -9.36 -1.48 11.29
CA MET A 71 -9.01 -1.47 12.71
C MET A 71 -8.89 -0.02 13.16
N ASP A 72 -9.76 0.40 14.07
CA ASP A 72 -9.76 1.75 14.62
C ASP A 72 -8.88 1.77 15.86
N LEU A 73 -7.77 2.52 15.80
CA LEU A 73 -6.76 2.55 16.85
C LEU A 73 -7.28 3.11 18.18
N LEU A 74 -8.29 4.00 18.14
CA LEU A 74 -8.85 4.58 19.37
C LEU A 74 -9.90 3.67 20.01
N ARG A 75 -10.50 2.77 19.23
CA ARG A 75 -11.58 1.90 19.69
C ARG A 75 -11.10 0.49 20.05
N ASP A 76 -10.12 -0.04 19.32
CA ASP A 76 -9.66 -1.42 19.44
C ASP A 76 -8.24 -1.48 20.02
N PRO A 77 -8.04 -1.92 21.29
CA PRO A 77 -6.71 -2.01 21.89
C PRO A 77 -5.81 -3.03 21.18
N SER A 78 -6.41 -4.06 20.56
CA SER A 78 -5.67 -5.00 19.70
C SER A 78 -5.06 -4.36 18.46
N ALA A 79 -5.70 -3.30 17.92
CA ALA A 79 -5.16 -2.56 16.79
C ALA A 79 -3.91 -1.80 17.19
N GLN A 80 -3.92 -1.20 18.39
CA GLN A 80 -2.78 -0.50 18.95
C GLN A 80 -1.59 -1.44 19.14
N ALA A 81 -1.78 -2.62 19.74
CA ALA A 81 -0.71 -3.59 19.92
C ALA A 81 -0.09 -4.06 18.58
N LEU A 82 -0.93 -4.28 17.55
CA LEU A 82 -0.43 -4.60 16.20
C LEU A 82 0.33 -3.44 15.58
N LEU A 83 -0.13 -2.21 15.76
CA LEU A 83 0.54 -1.02 15.25
C LEU A 83 1.91 -0.83 15.93
N GLU A 84 1.99 -1.03 17.24
CA GLU A 84 3.25 -0.99 18.00
C GLU A 84 4.27 -2.01 17.48
N LEU A 85 3.81 -3.21 17.09
CA LEU A 85 4.66 -4.22 16.46
C LEU A 85 5.16 -3.79 15.07
N VAL A 86 4.31 -3.13 14.28
CA VAL A 86 4.68 -2.67 12.92
C VAL A 86 5.50 -1.37 12.94
N GLY A 87 5.41 -0.57 14.01
CA GLY A 87 6.27 0.59 14.26
C GLY A 87 6.05 1.79 13.33
N THR A 88 4.85 1.95 12.78
CA THR A 88 4.48 3.03 11.86
C THR A 88 3.18 3.70 12.28
N MET A 89 2.99 4.97 11.90
CA MET A 89 1.77 5.72 12.24
C MET A 89 0.65 5.49 11.22
N PRO A 90 -0.63 5.65 11.62
CA PRO A 90 -1.74 5.68 10.67
C PRO A 90 -1.71 6.95 9.79
N PRO A 91 -2.29 6.92 8.57
CA PRO A 91 -2.97 5.79 7.94
C PRO A 91 -2.00 4.71 7.43
N LEU A 92 -2.31 3.44 7.73
CA LEU A 92 -1.42 2.32 7.43
C LEU A 92 -2.19 1.14 6.83
N LEU A 93 -1.69 0.60 5.73
CA LEU A 93 -2.19 -0.60 5.09
C LEU A 93 -1.22 -1.76 5.31
N TYR A 94 -1.72 -2.88 5.81
CA TYR A 94 -0.94 -4.08 6.09
C TYR A 94 -1.53 -5.30 5.39
N ASN A 95 -0.71 -6.00 4.62
CA ASN A 95 -1.08 -7.24 3.96
C ASN A 95 -0.50 -8.41 4.76
N ARG A 96 -1.36 -9.26 5.33
CA ARG A 96 -0.98 -10.43 6.14
C ARG A 96 -0.25 -11.51 5.34
N GLU A 97 -0.56 -11.66 4.06
CA GLU A 97 0.03 -12.70 3.21
C GLU A 97 1.44 -12.33 2.76
N SER A 98 1.63 -11.08 2.35
CA SER A 98 2.93 -10.61 1.86
C SER A 98 3.77 -9.95 2.96
N CYS A 99 3.23 -9.80 4.17
CA CYS A 99 3.82 -9.02 5.26
C CYS A 99 4.23 -7.58 4.87
N GLN A 100 3.60 -7.03 3.82
CA GLN A 100 3.96 -5.72 3.29
C GLN A 100 3.16 -4.63 3.98
N VAL A 101 3.89 -3.56 4.30
CA VAL A 101 3.36 -2.35 4.91
C VAL A 101 3.37 -1.27 3.86
N TYR A 102 2.20 -0.71 3.56
CA TYR A 102 2.05 0.48 2.73
C TYR A 102 1.63 1.65 3.61
N HIS A 103 2.49 2.66 3.66
CA HIS A 103 2.27 3.89 4.39
C HIS A 103 2.24 5.05 3.41
N VAL A 104 1.30 5.97 3.59
CA VAL A 104 1.24 7.18 2.76
C VAL A 104 2.44 8.04 3.11
N PRO A 105 3.28 8.44 2.14
CA PRO A 105 4.31 9.44 2.41
C PRO A 105 3.62 10.72 2.88
N SER A 106 3.66 10.99 4.20
CA SER A 106 3.16 12.24 4.73
C SER A 106 4.06 13.37 4.18
N PRO A 107 3.48 14.47 3.67
CA PRO A 107 4.26 15.57 3.11
C PRO A 107 5.21 16.25 4.12
N ARG A 108 5.20 15.84 5.40
CA ARG A 108 6.16 16.26 6.44
C ARG A 108 7.59 15.72 6.23
N GLY A 109 7.84 14.86 5.25
CA GLY A 109 9.19 14.36 4.91
C GLY A 109 10.05 15.39 4.18
N GLY A 110 10.48 16.45 4.87
CA GLY A 110 11.41 17.44 4.33
C GLY A 110 11.65 18.60 5.28
N GLY A 111 12.50 18.39 6.30
CA GLY A 111 13.10 19.46 7.11
C GLY A 111 12.15 20.16 8.08
N ALA A 112 12.45 20.03 9.37
CA ALA A 112 11.89 20.87 10.43
C ALA A 112 12.39 22.33 10.29
N ASN A 113 11.92 23.04 9.27
CA ASN A 113 12.04 24.49 9.11
C ASN A 113 11.00 24.95 8.09
N SER A 114 9.78 25.24 8.56
CA SER A 114 8.83 25.99 7.75
C SER A 114 7.95 26.86 8.63
N ASN A 115 8.42 28.08 8.86
CA ASN A 115 7.61 29.23 9.26
C ASN A 115 6.75 29.70 8.07
N ASN A 116 5.92 28.82 7.49
CA ASN A 116 5.17 29.19 6.31
C ASN A 116 3.71 28.74 6.43
N ASP A 117 2.82 29.73 6.56
CA ASP A 117 1.38 29.68 6.38
C ASP A 117 0.99 29.33 4.93
N GLN A 118 1.70 28.39 4.29
CA GLN A 118 1.28 27.89 3.00
C GLN A 118 0.16 26.86 3.15
N PRO A 119 -0.88 26.93 2.31
CA PRO A 119 -1.94 25.94 2.30
C PRO A 119 -1.34 24.56 2.05
N ARG A 120 -1.64 23.61 2.95
CA ARG A 120 -1.17 22.23 2.87
C ARG A 120 -1.55 21.64 1.52
N LYS A 121 -0.56 21.15 0.77
CA LYS A 121 -0.83 20.46 -0.50
C LYS A 121 -1.73 19.24 -0.23
N PRO A 122 -2.72 18.96 -1.10
CA PRO A 122 -3.60 17.81 -0.93
C PRO A 122 -2.79 16.52 -0.97
N VAL A 123 -3.12 15.61 -0.06
CA VAL A 123 -2.47 14.30 0.08
C VAL A 123 -2.79 13.49 -1.17
N ARG A 124 -1.77 13.18 -1.97
CA ARG A 124 -1.92 12.40 -3.20
C ARG A 124 -1.66 10.94 -2.88
N ILE A 125 -2.72 10.13 -2.90
CA ILE A 125 -2.64 8.67 -2.72
C ILE A 125 -2.77 8.05 -4.11
N ASP A 126 -1.76 7.27 -4.49
CA ASP A 126 -1.75 6.58 -5.77
C ASP A 126 -2.61 5.31 -5.70
N ARG A 127 -3.75 5.33 -6.38
CA ARG A 127 -4.69 4.20 -6.42
C ARG A 127 -4.04 2.93 -6.98
N ASP A 128 -3.16 3.07 -7.97
CA ASP A 128 -2.54 1.91 -8.61
C ASP A 128 -1.53 1.24 -7.67
N GLN A 129 -0.85 2.01 -6.82
CA GLN A 129 -0.02 1.46 -5.75
C GLN A 129 -0.85 0.73 -4.69
N VAL A 130 -1.97 1.31 -4.24
CA VAL A 130 -2.87 0.65 -3.28
C VAL A 130 -3.44 -0.64 -3.88
N ARG A 131 -3.77 -0.63 -5.18
CA ARG A 131 -4.21 -1.83 -5.90
C ARG A 131 -3.11 -2.88 -6.02
N ALA A 132 -1.86 -2.48 -6.25
CA ALA A 132 -0.71 -3.38 -6.29
C ALA A 132 -0.46 -4.02 -4.92
N TRP A 133 -0.50 -3.22 -3.85
CA TRP A 133 -0.42 -3.68 -2.45
C TRP A 133 -1.52 -4.70 -2.13
N ALA A 134 -2.77 -4.42 -2.51
CA ALA A 134 -3.89 -5.31 -2.25
C ALA A 134 -3.73 -6.67 -2.95
N LYS A 135 -3.00 -6.71 -4.07
CA LYS A 135 -2.63 -7.93 -4.80
C LYS A 135 -1.34 -8.59 -4.28
N GLY A 136 -0.70 -8.05 -3.25
CA GLY A 136 0.58 -8.54 -2.71
C GLY A 136 1.79 -8.28 -3.61
N ARG A 137 1.66 -7.44 -4.64
CA ARG A 137 2.81 -7.04 -5.47
C ARG A 137 3.70 -6.10 -4.66
N GLN A 138 5.01 -6.26 -4.77
CA GLN A 138 5.95 -5.36 -4.09
C GLN A 138 5.67 -3.91 -4.47
N VAL A 139 5.18 -3.15 -3.51
CA VAL A 139 5.13 -1.69 -3.62
C VAL A 139 6.51 -1.18 -3.23
N LYS A 140 7.10 -0.31 -4.06
CA LYS A 140 8.32 0.40 -3.69
C LYS A 140 7.97 1.29 -2.51
N SER A 141 8.21 0.83 -1.28
CA SER A 141 8.10 1.67 -0.12
C SER A 141 9.06 2.85 -0.30
N PRO A 142 8.65 4.10 -0.06
CA PRO A 142 9.60 5.20 -0.04
C PRO A 142 10.71 4.83 0.96
N PRO A 143 11.99 4.84 0.55
CA PRO A 143 13.07 4.44 1.43
C PRO A 143 13.05 5.37 2.65
N ARG A 144 13.05 4.78 3.85
CA ARG A 144 13.20 5.49 5.11
C ARG A 144 14.63 6.08 5.11
N GLY A 145 14.80 7.27 4.54
CA GLY A 145 16.05 8.03 4.57
C GLY A 145 16.99 7.96 3.35
N SER A 146 16.53 7.66 2.13
CA SER A 146 17.38 7.81 0.94
C SER A 146 16.79 8.78 -0.07
N ALA A 147 17.39 9.96 -0.15
CA ALA A 147 17.29 10.82 -1.30
C ALA A 147 17.96 10.12 -2.49
N SER A 148 17.16 9.61 -3.42
CA SER A 148 17.53 9.54 -4.84
C SER A 148 16.27 9.29 -5.66
N SER A 149 15.58 10.38 -5.98
CA SER A 149 14.66 10.38 -7.12
C SER A 149 15.52 10.50 -8.38
N SER A 150 15.90 9.36 -8.95
CA SER A 150 16.20 9.31 -10.38
C SER A 150 14.97 8.74 -11.09
N ASN A 151 14.08 9.64 -11.53
CA ASN A 151 13.12 9.32 -12.58
C ASN A 151 13.89 9.16 -13.91
N ARG A 152 14.62 8.06 -14.05
CA ARG A 152 15.04 7.56 -15.35
C ARG A 152 14.34 6.23 -15.58
N PRO A 153 13.60 6.06 -16.69
CA PRO A 153 13.26 4.71 -17.12
C PRO A 153 14.59 4.00 -17.39
N MET A 154 14.91 3.01 -16.55
CA MET A 154 16.05 2.13 -16.78
C MET A 154 15.66 1.21 -17.94
N MET A 155 15.79 1.74 -19.15
CA MET A 155 15.77 0.97 -20.37
C MET A 155 17.06 0.14 -20.33
N VAL A 156 16.92 -1.14 -19.97
CA VAL A 156 18.00 -2.12 -20.16
C VAL A 156 18.10 -2.32 -21.67
N SER A 157 18.90 -1.47 -22.32
CA SER A 157 19.38 -1.73 -23.67
C SER A 157 20.36 -2.89 -23.55
N GLN A 158 19.94 -4.05 -24.03
CA GLN A 158 20.60 -5.34 -23.88
C GLN A 158 21.86 -5.49 -24.78
N GLU A 159 22.43 -4.39 -25.27
CA GLU A 159 23.41 -4.40 -26.35
C GLU A 159 24.80 -3.85 -25.94
N ASP A 160 24.91 -3.11 -24.81
CA ASP A 160 26.18 -2.49 -24.37
C ASP A 160 26.83 -3.17 -23.14
N THR A 161 26.29 -4.29 -22.65
CA THR A 161 26.83 -4.98 -21.45
C THR A 161 27.97 -5.96 -21.76
N ALA A 162 28.39 -6.10 -23.01
CA ALA A 162 29.50 -6.96 -23.39
C ALA A 162 30.87 -6.29 -23.15
N LEU A 163 30.96 -4.96 -23.24
CA LEU A 163 32.23 -4.24 -23.25
C LEU A 163 32.76 -3.91 -21.85
N ASP A 164 31.88 -3.87 -20.84
CA ASP A 164 32.23 -3.47 -19.46
C ASP A 164 32.57 -4.66 -18.54
N GLN A 165 32.40 -5.90 -19.01
CA GLN A 165 32.78 -7.11 -18.24
C GLN A 165 34.24 -7.53 -18.44
N ASP A 166 34.85 -7.21 -19.59
CA ASP A 166 36.23 -7.60 -19.90
C ASP A 166 37.26 -6.79 -19.08
N GLU A 167 36.97 -5.53 -18.75
CA GLU A 167 37.80 -4.72 -17.85
C GLU A 167 37.69 -5.15 -16.36
N LEU A 168 36.56 -5.73 -15.97
CA LEU A 168 36.33 -6.22 -14.60
C LEU A 168 37.02 -7.56 -14.32
N LEU A 169 37.27 -8.37 -15.34
CA LEU A 169 37.96 -9.65 -15.24
C LEU A 169 39.48 -9.53 -15.35
N SER A 170 39.98 -8.50 -16.04
CA SER A 170 41.42 -8.29 -16.27
C SER A 170 42.17 -7.74 -15.06
N ASN A 171 41.47 -7.23 -14.03
CA ASN A 171 42.09 -6.69 -12.81
C ASN A 171 42.10 -7.61 -11.58
N ASN A 172 41.69 -8.87 -11.70
CA ASN A 172 41.70 -9.79 -10.55
C ASN A 172 42.96 -10.66 -10.51
N ASN A 173 43.97 -10.09 -9.83
CA ASN A 173 45.01 -10.83 -9.12
C ASN A 173 44.41 -12.10 -8.52
N ILE A 174 44.95 -13.27 -8.89
CA ILE A 174 44.48 -14.57 -8.39
C ILE A 174 44.76 -14.60 -6.89
N ASP A 175 43.72 -14.41 -6.08
CA ASP A 175 43.83 -14.57 -4.62
C ASP A 175 44.37 -15.97 -4.30
N PRO A 176 45.57 -16.09 -3.70
CA PRO A 176 46.22 -17.38 -3.45
C PRO A 176 45.51 -18.22 -2.37
N ASN A 177 44.43 -17.70 -1.78
CA ASN A 177 43.63 -18.37 -0.74
C ASN A 177 42.33 -19.01 -1.25
N LEU A 178 42.08 -19.03 -2.55
CA LEU A 178 40.89 -19.67 -3.12
C LEU A 178 41.05 -21.20 -3.11
N SER A 179 39.98 -21.90 -2.69
CA SER A 179 39.92 -23.36 -2.74
C SER A 179 40.03 -23.87 -4.18
N GLU A 180 40.67 -25.03 -4.40
CA GLU A 180 40.89 -25.64 -5.72
C GLU A 180 39.59 -25.75 -6.55
N LEU A 181 38.46 -26.04 -5.90
CA LEU A 181 37.15 -26.14 -6.55
C LEU A 181 36.64 -24.77 -7.04
N GLN A 182 36.95 -23.69 -6.33
CA GLN A 182 36.57 -22.33 -6.71
C GLN A 182 37.44 -21.81 -7.86
N GLN A 183 38.72 -22.20 -7.90
CA GLN A 183 39.62 -21.87 -9.01
C GLN A 183 39.13 -22.51 -10.32
N ARG A 184 38.77 -23.80 -10.29
CA ARG A 184 38.16 -24.47 -11.46
C ARG A 184 36.85 -23.83 -11.89
N GLY A 185 36.01 -23.43 -10.93
CA GLY A 185 34.75 -22.73 -11.22
C GLY A 185 34.98 -21.41 -11.95
N LYS A 186 35.97 -20.61 -11.52
CA LYS A 186 36.33 -19.36 -12.18
C LYS A 186 36.92 -19.57 -13.57
N GLN A 187 37.80 -20.55 -13.74
CA GLN A 187 38.39 -20.88 -15.04
C GLN A 187 37.31 -21.32 -16.05
N ALA A 188 36.37 -22.17 -15.63
CA ALA A 188 35.29 -22.62 -16.50
C ALA A 188 34.37 -21.47 -16.95
N ILE A 189 34.17 -20.45 -16.11
CA ILE A 189 33.40 -19.26 -16.48
C ILE A 189 34.20 -18.42 -17.48
N GLN A 190 35.49 -18.18 -17.23
CA GLN A 190 36.36 -17.44 -18.15
C GLN A 190 36.44 -18.10 -19.53
N GLU A 191 36.57 -19.42 -19.60
CA GLU A 191 36.59 -20.15 -20.88
C GLU A 191 35.26 -20.01 -21.64
N ARG A 192 34.12 -20.06 -20.94
CA ARG A 192 32.79 -19.88 -21.56
C ARG A 192 32.61 -18.47 -22.07
N THR A 193 33.03 -17.47 -21.32
CA THR A 193 32.93 -16.07 -21.72
C THR A 193 33.87 -15.77 -22.89
N ALA A 194 35.10 -16.27 -22.87
CA ALA A 194 36.06 -16.10 -23.96
C ALA A 194 35.66 -16.84 -25.25
N ALA A 195 34.97 -17.98 -25.14
CA ALA A 195 34.39 -18.67 -26.29
C ALA A 195 33.21 -17.88 -26.89
N ALA A 196 32.33 -17.34 -26.05
CA ALA A 196 31.20 -16.51 -26.48
C ALA A 196 31.64 -15.18 -27.11
N ALA A 197 32.81 -14.67 -26.77
CA ALA A 197 33.38 -13.45 -27.38
C ALA A 197 34.06 -13.70 -28.75
N LYS A 198 34.25 -14.95 -29.16
CA LYS A 198 34.88 -15.33 -30.44
C LYS A 198 33.88 -15.74 -31.53
N GLU A 199 32.59 -15.84 -31.22
CA GLU A 199 31.50 -15.98 -32.19
C GLU A 199 30.96 -14.61 -32.61
#